data_AF-A0AAU4Y283-F1
#
_entry.id   AF-A0AAU4Y283-F1
#
_cell.length_a   1.000
_cell.length_b   1.000
_cell.length_c   1.000
_cell.angle_alpha   90.00
_cell.angle_beta   90.00
_cell.angle_gamma   90.00
#
_symmetry.space_group_name_H-M   'P 1'
#
loop_
_entity.id
_entity.type
_entity.pdbx_description
1 polymer ?
#
loop_
_entity_poly.entity_id
_entity_poly.type
_entity_poly.pdbx_seq_one_letter_code
_entity_poly.pdbx_strand_id
1 'polypeptide(L)'
;MTRDHLARDTSAEREPKAKPVSRPAGAKGWTPGAPLTRAGVTALQLAAGNAVVARLVDEQRHAHGPGCGHTDRTVQRSAVHDVLRGAGRPMGGELQQEMESRFGGADFSDVRLHTGAQARRSAEEVGARAYTSGSSIVIGDGGADKHTLAHELGHVLQQRQGPVGGEADPRGLLISKPTDPLEVAAERQAHEVMRGQVPVLRKAGGDMPVPPEAAASSGSEPAVQRAPLHVTHEGDETTGPQAVDSDNEQDVRRFVFDSILKGRHEAVSLVMNRLEALDPQPAYLANLREVVSQAPAEERPRIPPLVHFIWIGGGISKDALDNVLAWADRAQNSDWRINLWTDRRSTWSWADSLRVRVAKAIEFKYIEDALDERVAATYEKATKGPVKAYPLASDIARYSILKKLGGVYADVDLGSGTIDLRQTRPTLRENDVPVLGPLIRDTGSLNASLSAAGSPPVTGVATAEQVRTAARYLLGTGGYGNHFIGAQRNSAVMEKMIDKIARSIGGMDAEELHMAGPVATGPFALIQVVDQHLSSEFGVQSLQAGEHQLFQQAGQQFHDHMQWLTTESENQNY
;
A
#
# COMPACT_ATOMS: atom_id res chain seq x y z
N MET A 1 2.08 85.75 -20.64
CA MET A 1 3.34 86.50 -20.89
C MET A 1 4.31 86.00 -19.84
N THR A 2 5.36 85.22 -20.08
CA THR A 2 6.32 84.99 -21.17
C THR A 2 6.92 83.57 -20.88
N ARG A 3 6.91 82.57 -21.78
CA ARG A 3 7.89 82.26 -22.86
C ARG A 3 9.34 82.53 -22.45
N ASP A 4 10.36 81.70 -22.67
CA ASP A 4 10.65 80.44 -23.39
C ASP A 4 12.15 80.18 -22.97
N HIS A 5 12.78 79.00 -22.88
CA HIS A 5 13.05 78.06 -23.96
C HIS A 5 14.04 76.92 -23.56
N LEU A 6 13.97 75.82 -24.33
CA LEU A 6 14.92 74.69 -24.54
C LEU A 6 15.11 73.61 -23.44
N ALA A 7 15.10 72.30 -23.73
CA ALA A 7 14.99 71.56 -24.98
C ALA A 7 14.41 70.14 -24.75
N ARG A 8 13.92 69.55 -25.85
CA ARG A 8 13.36 68.20 -25.99
C ARG A 8 14.38 67.11 -25.60
N ASP A 9 13.92 66.08 -24.89
CA ASP A 9 14.16 64.71 -25.37
C ASP A 9 13.07 63.74 -24.91
N THR A 10 12.61 62.94 -25.85
CA THR A 10 11.58 61.91 -25.70
C THR A 10 12.25 60.61 -25.28
N SER A 11 11.80 59.97 -24.21
CA SER A 11 12.21 58.60 -23.88
C SER A 11 11.04 57.82 -23.33
N ALA A 12 10.67 56.81 -24.13
CA ALA A 12 9.56 55.90 -23.95
C ALA A 12 9.67 55.05 -22.68
N GLU A 13 8.50 54.63 -22.20
CA GLU A 13 8.28 53.51 -21.29
C GLU A 13 9.19 52.33 -21.63
N ARG A 14 9.93 51.84 -20.64
CA ARG A 14 10.57 50.52 -20.67
C ARG A 14 10.10 49.72 -19.48
N GLU A 15 9.32 48.70 -19.80
CA GLU A 15 9.08 47.51 -18.96
C GLU A 15 10.42 46.95 -18.43
N PRO A 16 10.46 46.39 -17.21
CA PRO A 16 11.62 45.65 -16.75
C PRO A 16 11.68 44.31 -17.50
N LYS A 17 12.53 44.23 -18.53
CA LYS A 17 12.93 42.96 -19.15
C LYS A 17 13.64 42.07 -18.13
N ALA A 18 13.09 40.88 -17.92
CA ALA A 18 13.76 39.78 -17.22
C ALA A 18 15.13 39.50 -17.86
N LYS A 19 16.19 39.48 -17.03
CA LYS A 19 17.51 39.02 -17.45
C LYS A 19 17.48 37.49 -17.63
N PRO A 20 18.05 36.94 -18.71
CA PRO A 20 18.24 35.49 -18.80
C PRO A 20 19.28 35.07 -17.75
N VAL A 21 18.92 34.11 -16.92
CA VAL A 21 19.84 33.48 -15.96
C VAL A 21 20.87 32.69 -16.75
N SER A 22 22.07 33.24 -16.86
CA SER A 22 23.25 32.55 -17.36
C SER A 22 23.63 31.42 -16.41
N ARG A 23 23.65 30.17 -16.90
CA ARG A 23 24.26 29.02 -16.21
C ARG A 23 25.73 29.36 -15.87
N PRO A 24 26.24 29.07 -14.66
CA PRO A 24 27.66 29.20 -14.40
C PRO A 24 28.40 28.13 -15.22
N ALA A 25 29.27 28.59 -16.12
CA ALA A 25 30.21 27.75 -16.84
C ALA A 25 31.39 27.39 -15.93
N GLY A 26 31.66 26.09 -15.76
CA GLY A 26 32.98 25.56 -15.46
C GLY A 26 33.33 25.28 -13.99
N ALA A 27 32.71 24.27 -13.38
CA ALA A 27 33.49 23.32 -12.59
C ALA A 27 33.96 22.24 -13.58
N LYS A 28 35.25 22.25 -13.96
CA LYS A 28 35.85 21.18 -14.76
C LYS A 28 35.85 19.91 -13.92
N GLY A 29 34.76 19.15 -14.02
CA GLY A 29 34.61 17.82 -13.45
C GLY A 29 35.57 16.85 -14.13
N TRP A 30 36.15 15.97 -13.32
CA TRP A 30 37.12 14.96 -13.73
C TRP A 30 36.66 14.13 -14.94
N THR A 31 37.57 13.88 -15.88
CA THR A 31 37.34 13.05 -17.07
C THR A 31 37.73 11.59 -16.79
N PRO A 32 36.91 10.60 -17.19
CA PRO A 32 37.23 9.18 -17.01
C PRO A 32 38.59 8.82 -17.62
N GLY A 33 39.49 8.24 -16.82
CA GLY A 33 40.84 7.84 -17.23
C GLY A 33 41.97 8.85 -16.90
N ALA A 34 41.65 10.05 -16.39
CA ALA A 34 42.65 10.99 -15.90
C ALA A 34 43.06 10.68 -14.44
N PRO A 35 44.31 10.94 -14.01
CA PRO A 35 44.72 10.72 -12.61
C PRO A 35 43.88 11.58 -11.64
N LEU A 36 43.38 10.95 -10.58
CA LEU A 36 42.49 11.57 -9.60
C LEU A 36 43.24 12.65 -8.80
N THR A 37 42.97 13.91 -9.10
CA THR A 37 43.47 15.06 -8.32
C THR A 37 42.57 15.32 -7.13
N ARG A 38 43.10 15.99 -6.08
CA ARG A 38 42.34 16.30 -4.85
C ARG A 38 41.02 17.04 -5.14
N ALA A 39 41.01 17.94 -6.12
CA ALA A 39 39.82 18.65 -6.55
C ALA A 39 38.82 17.75 -7.32
N GLY A 40 39.32 16.81 -8.12
CA GLY A 40 38.49 15.82 -8.82
C GLY A 40 37.82 14.83 -7.89
N VAL A 41 38.52 14.43 -6.82
CA VAL A 41 37.97 13.59 -5.75
C VAL A 41 36.81 14.30 -5.05
N THR A 42 36.99 15.55 -4.63
CA THR A 42 35.91 16.33 -3.97
C THR A 42 34.70 16.56 -4.89
N ALA A 43 34.92 16.78 -6.19
CA ALA A 43 33.83 16.93 -7.16
C ALA A 43 33.04 15.62 -7.35
N LEU A 44 33.72 14.47 -7.41
CA LEU A 44 33.06 13.16 -7.45
C LEU A 44 32.34 12.84 -6.14
N GLN A 45 32.90 13.27 -5.02
CA GLN A 45 32.36 13.05 -3.68
C GLN A 45 31.04 13.79 -3.47
N LEU A 46 30.92 15.00 -4.02
CA LEU A 46 29.69 15.80 -3.99
C LEU A 46 28.64 15.30 -5.00
N ALA A 47 29.06 14.72 -6.13
CA ALA A 47 28.14 14.26 -7.17
C ALA A 47 27.66 12.81 -7.00
N ALA A 48 28.49 11.94 -6.42
CA ALA A 48 28.24 10.49 -6.34
C ALA A 48 28.47 9.89 -4.95
N GLY A 49 28.86 10.70 -3.95
CA GLY A 49 29.03 10.27 -2.56
C GLY A 49 30.37 9.56 -2.26
N ASN A 50 30.69 9.48 -0.96
CA ASN A 50 31.97 8.94 -0.46
C ASN A 50 32.21 7.48 -0.84
N ALA A 51 31.15 6.67 -0.96
CA ALA A 51 31.23 5.25 -1.28
C ALA A 51 31.72 4.99 -2.72
N VAL A 52 31.31 5.83 -3.67
CA VAL A 52 31.76 5.75 -5.08
C VAL A 52 33.22 6.20 -5.22
N VAL A 53 33.61 7.24 -4.47
CA VAL A 53 35.00 7.69 -4.40
C VAL A 53 35.91 6.62 -3.78
N ALA A 54 35.47 5.94 -2.72
CA ALA A 54 36.22 4.86 -2.10
C ALA A 54 36.43 3.69 -3.08
N ARG A 55 35.42 3.34 -3.87
CA ARG A 55 35.50 2.26 -4.88
C ARG A 55 36.47 2.58 -6.02
N LEU A 56 36.51 3.82 -6.50
CA LEU A 56 37.46 4.26 -7.54
C LEU A 56 38.91 4.35 -7.05
N VAL A 57 39.11 4.71 -5.78
CA VAL A 57 40.44 4.69 -5.14
C VAL A 57 40.92 3.25 -4.92
N ASP A 58 40.00 2.31 -4.66
CA ASP A 58 40.30 0.88 -4.58
C ASP A 58 40.63 0.28 -5.96
N GLU A 59 39.86 0.64 -7.00
CA GLU A 59 40.11 0.24 -8.40
C GLU A 59 41.50 0.69 -8.91
N GLN A 60 42.00 1.86 -8.48
CA GLN A 60 43.36 2.32 -8.82
C GLN A 60 44.48 1.58 -8.08
N ARG A 61 44.17 0.88 -6.99
CA ARG A 61 45.16 0.16 -6.15
C ARG A 61 45.39 -1.29 -6.59
N HIS A 62 44.64 -1.79 -7.57
CA HIS A 62 44.78 -3.15 -8.06
C HIS A 62 45.78 -3.23 -9.22
N ALA A 63 46.79 -4.09 -9.09
CA ALA A 63 47.84 -4.27 -10.09
C ALA A 63 47.38 -5.19 -11.23
N HIS A 64 47.46 -4.70 -12.47
CA HIS A 64 47.04 -5.45 -13.66
C HIS A 64 48.03 -6.57 -14.02
N GLY A 65 47.54 -7.81 -14.05
CA GLY A 65 48.23 -8.97 -14.63
C GLY A 65 47.66 -9.35 -16.01
N PRO A 66 48.46 -10.02 -16.86
CA PRO A 66 48.01 -10.49 -18.17
C PRO A 66 46.95 -11.60 -17.96
N GLY A 67 45.69 -11.25 -18.21
CA GLY A 67 44.50 -12.02 -17.83
C GLY A 67 43.32 -11.14 -17.40
N CYS A 68 43.55 -9.85 -17.15
CA CYS A 68 42.48 -8.86 -17.02
C CYS A 68 41.83 -8.64 -18.41
N GLY A 69 40.79 -9.42 -18.70
CA GLY A 69 40.10 -9.47 -19.99
C GLY A 69 39.36 -8.19 -20.36
N HIS A 70 40.09 -7.19 -20.85
CA HIS A 70 39.54 -6.05 -21.57
C HIS A 70 39.92 -6.16 -23.05
N THR A 71 39.26 -7.05 -23.79
CA THR A 71 39.20 -6.92 -25.25
C THR A 71 37.97 -6.09 -25.60
N ASP A 72 38.26 -4.91 -26.12
CA ASP A 72 37.43 -3.98 -26.90
C ASP A 72 36.01 -3.69 -26.35
N ARG A 73 35.94 -2.69 -25.48
CA ARG A 73 34.69 -2.08 -24.99
C ARG A 73 34.03 -1.27 -26.11
N THR A 74 33.47 -1.98 -27.08
CA THR A 74 32.25 -1.50 -27.73
C THR A 74 31.20 -1.32 -26.64
N VAL A 75 30.58 -0.14 -26.62
CA VAL A 75 29.49 0.28 -25.73
C VAL A 75 28.64 -0.93 -25.33
N GLN A 76 28.68 -1.34 -24.05
CA GLN A 76 27.83 -2.41 -23.54
C GLN A 76 26.37 -2.01 -23.79
N ARG A 77 25.79 -2.52 -24.89
CA ARG A 77 24.35 -2.55 -25.10
C ARG A 77 23.79 -3.50 -24.04
N SER A 78 22.82 -3.06 -23.26
CA SER A 78 22.19 -3.91 -22.25
C SER A 78 21.59 -5.17 -22.90
N ALA A 79 21.85 -6.36 -22.31
CA ALA A 79 21.37 -7.64 -22.84
C ALA A 79 19.82 -7.70 -22.91
N VAL A 80 19.15 -6.86 -22.11
CA VAL A 80 17.70 -6.63 -22.13
C VAL A 80 17.20 -6.25 -23.52
N HIS A 81 17.88 -5.33 -24.20
CA HIS A 81 17.46 -4.87 -25.53
C HIS A 81 17.76 -5.89 -26.64
N ASP A 82 18.75 -6.76 -26.45
CA ASP A 82 19.07 -7.82 -27.43
C ASP A 82 18.09 -8.99 -27.32
N VAL A 83 17.67 -9.38 -26.11
CA VAL A 83 16.69 -10.46 -25.89
C VAL A 83 15.28 -10.06 -26.35
N LEU A 84 14.85 -8.82 -26.07
CA LEU A 84 13.53 -8.31 -26.46
C LEU A 84 13.41 -8.04 -27.97
N ARG A 85 14.52 -7.91 -28.70
CA ARG A 85 14.53 -7.85 -30.18
C ARG A 85 14.38 -9.22 -30.84
N GLY A 86 14.57 -10.31 -30.10
CA GLY A 86 14.29 -11.66 -30.58
C GLY A 86 12.78 -11.95 -30.67
N ALA A 87 12.37 -12.91 -31.49
CA ALA A 87 10.94 -13.23 -31.67
C ALA A 87 10.28 -13.94 -30.47
N GLY A 88 11.07 -14.44 -29.51
CA GLY A 88 10.58 -15.32 -28.43
C GLY A 88 9.93 -16.60 -28.97
N ARG A 89 9.25 -17.34 -28.10
CA ARG A 89 8.38 -18.47 -28.48
C ARG A 89 6.98 -18.25 -27.91
N PRO A 90 5.90 -18.62 -28.63
CA PRO A 90 4.57 -18.61 -28.03
C PRO A 90 4.55 -19.55 -26.81
N MET A 91 3.65 -19.26 -25.87
CA MET A 91 3.39 -20.16 -24.75
C MET A 91 2.91 -21.52 -25.29
N GLY A 92 3.33 -22.62 -24.66
CA GLY A 92 2.87 -23.95 -25.05
C GLY A 92 1.36 -24.07 -24.84
N GLY A 93 0.62 -24.63 -25.81
CA GLY A 93 -0.85 -24.58 -25.82
C GLY A 93 -1.54 -25.09 -24.55
N GLU A 94 -1.00 -26.12 -23.89
CA GLU A 94 -1.55 -26.61 -22.61
C GLU A 94 -1.29 -25.65 -21.45
N LEU A 95 -0.10 -25.06 -21.38
CA LEU A 95 0.27 -24.10 -20.35
C LEU A 95 -0.49 -22.79 -20.54
N GLN A 96 -0.69 -22.37 -21.79
CA GLN A 96 -1.51 -21.24 -22.15
C GLN A 96 -2.95 -21.48 -21.68
N GLN A 97 -3.60 -22.56 -22.11
CA GLN A 97 -4.98 -22.87 -21.71
C GLN A 97 -5.14 -22.99 -20.19
N GLU A 98 -4.17 -23.59 -19.50
CA GLU A 98 -4.17 -23.65 -18.04
C GLU A 98 -4.15 -22.25 -17.42
N MET A 99 -3.24 -21.38 -17.87
CA MET A 99 -3.13 -20.02 -17.34
C MET A 99 -4.34 -19.16 -17.73
N GLU A 100 -4.82 -19.22 -18.96
CA GLU A 100 -6.03 -18.51 -19.39
C GLU A 100 -7.23 -18.94 -18.53
N SER A 101 -7.39 -20.25 -18.26
CA SER A 101 -8.44 -20.76 -17.38
C SER A 101 -8.29 -20.25 -15.94
N ARG A 102 -7.07 -20.20 -15.41
CA ARG A 102 -6.81 -19.70 -14.05
C ARG A 102 -7.01 -18.18 -13.94
N PHE A 103 -6.83 -17.45 -15.03
CA PHE A 103 -7.06 -16.01 -15.15
C PHE A 103 -8.47 -15.68 -15.69
N GLY A 104 -9.43 -16.59 -15.55
CA GLY A 104 -10.84 -16.31 -15.87
C GLY A 104 -11.15 -16.12 -17.36
N GLY A 105 -10.34 -16.71 -18.25
CA GLY A 105 -10.49 -16.61 -19.71
C GLY A 105 -9.72 -15.46 -20.36
N ALA A 106 -8.77 -14.84 -19.66
CA ALA A 106 -7.86 -13.86 -20.26
C ALA A 106 -7.10 -14.46 -21.45
N ASP A 107 -6.92 -13.71 -22.54
CA ASP A 107 -6.20 -14.18 -23.73
C ASP A 107 -4.69 -13.94 -23.61
N PHE A 108 -3.89 -15.01 -23.69
CA PHE A 108 -2.43 -14.96 -23.66
C PHE A 108 -1.77 -15.44 -24.96
N SER A 109 -2.51 -15.50 -26.07
CA SER A 109 -2.02 -16.00 -27.37
C SER A 109 -0.91 -15.13 -28.01
N ASP A 110 -0.87 -13.85 -27.67
CA ASP A 110 0.16 -12.88 -28.07
C ASP A 110 1.40 -12.92 -27.16
N VAL A 111 1.36 -13.63 -26.03
CA VAL A 111 2.50 -13.71 -25.10
C VAL A 111 3.68 -14.45 -25.72
N ARG A 112 4.89 -13.91 -25.55
CA ARG A 112 6.15 -14.48 -26.05
C ARG A 112 7.11 -14.75 -24.90
N LEU A 113 7.47 -16.02 -24.73
CA LEU A 113 8.45 -16.47 -23.74
C LEU A 113 9.86 -16.48 -24.35
N HIS A 114 10.79 -15.78 -23.70
CA HIS A 114 12.20 -15.76 -24.05
C HIS A 114 12.97 -16.61 -23.03
N THR A 115 13.62 -17.66 -23.51
CA THR A 115 14.34 -18.65 -22.68
C THR A 115 15.74 -18.91 -23.24
N GLY A 116 16.60 -19.59 -22.47
CA GLY A 116 17.96 -19.95 -22.89
C GLY A 116 19.04 -19.00 -22.37
N ALA A 117 20.30 -19.23 -22.76
CA ALA A 117 21.45 -18.59 -22.11
C ALA A 117 21.48 -17.06 -22.21
N GLN A 118 20.89 -16.47 -23.26
CA GLN A 118 20.80 -15.01 -23.39
C GLN A 118 19.70 -14.42 -22.50
N ALA A 119 18.53 -15.07 -22.42
CA ALA A 119 17.43 -14.66 -21.53
C ALA A 119 17.86 -14.73 -20.06
N ARG A 120 18.61 -15.76 -19.67
CA ARG A 120 19.13 -15.90 -18.31
C ARG A 120 20.09 -14.79 -17.91
N ARG A 121 21.07 -14.50 -18.75
CA ARG A 121 21.98 -13.36 -18.53
C ARG A 121 21.24 -12.03 -18.47
N SER A 122 20.18 -11.86 -19.26
CA SER A 122 19.35 -10.66 -19.28
C SER A 122 18.53 -10.50 -17.98
N ALA A 123 17.98 -11.58 -17.45
CA ALA A 123 17.24 -11.57 -16.18
C ALA A 123 18.17 -11.34 -14.98
N GLU A 124 19.35 -11.98 -14.97
CA GLU A 124 20.41 -11.72 -13.99
C GLU A 124 20.86 -10.25 -14.03
N GLU A 125 20.98 -9.66 -15.23
CA GLU A 125 21.40 -8.27 -15.43
C GLU A 125 20.44 -7.26 -14.77
N VAL A 126 19.16 -7.61 -14.62
CA VAL A 126 18.13 -6.80 -13.93
C VAL A 126 17.81 -7.32 -12.52
N GLY A 127 18.56 -8.32 -12.02
CA GLY A 127 18.38 -8.86 -10.68
C GLY A 127 17.10 -9.67 -10.47
N ALA A 128 16.50 -10.20 -11.54
CA ALA A 128 15.20 -10.88 -11.50
C ALA A 128 15.28 -12.37 -11.91
N ARG A 129 14.34 -13.17 -11.39
CA ARG A 129 14.19 -14.59 -11.79
C ARG A 129 13.42 -14.72 -13.10
N ALA A 130 12.50 -13.82 -13.35
CA ALA A 130 11.85 -13.56 -14.62
C ALA A 130 11.46 -12.06 -14.67
N TYR A 131 11.14 -11.52 -15.84
CA TYR A 131 10.57 -10.17 -15.95
C TYR A 131 9.69 -10.03 -17.20
N THR A 132 8.80 -9.04 -17.17
CA THR A 132 7.82 -8.78 -18.24
C THR A 132 8.00 -7.40 -18.88
N SER A 133 7.96 -7.36 -20.21
CA SER A 133 7.96 -6.14 -21.02
C SER A 133 6.98 -6.27 -22.19
N GLY A 134 5.88 -5.52 -22.15
CA GLY A 134 4.74 -5.67 -23.05
C GLY A 134 4.14 -7.07 -22.95
N SER A 135 4.03 -7.76 -24.08
CA SER A 135 3.61 -9.17 -24.14
C SER A 135 4.81 -10.15 -24.11
N SER A 136 6.03 -9.68 -23.84
CA SER A 136 7.23 -10.53 -23.75
C SER A 136 7.60 -10.82 -22.30
N ILE A 137 7.75 -12.10 -21.96
CA ILE A 137 8.23 -12.57 -20.66
C ILE A 137 9.60 -13.21 -20.84
N VAL A 138 10.59 -12.74 -20.10
CA VAL A 138 11.98 -13.25 -20.13
C VAL A 138 12.21 -14.10 -18.90
N ILE A 139 12.59 -15.37 -19.10
CA ILE A 139 12.76 -16.34 -18.01
C ILE A 139 14.25 -16.53 -17.72
N GLY A 140 14.61 -16.22 -16.47
CA GLY A 140 15.94 -16.39 -15.88
C GLY A 140 16.14 -17.74 -15.18
N ASP A 141 17.25 -17.87 -14.46
CA ASP A 141 17.51 -19.06 -13.66
C ASP A 141 16.52 -19.14 -12.49
N GLY A 142 15.80 -20.25 -12.39
CA GLY A 142 14.79 -20.49 -11.35
C GLY A 142 13.45 -19.79 -11.55
N GLY A 143 13.21 -19.10 -12.67
CA GLY A 143 11.94 -18.39 -12.95
C GLY A 143 10.93 -19.16 -13.83
N ALA A 144 11.18 -20.45 -14.09
CA ALA A 144 10.31 -21.28 -14.93
C ALA A 144 9.18 -21.98 -14.14
N ASP A 145 9.07 -21.74 -12.83
CA ASP A 145 7.98 -22.29 -12.04
C ASP A 145 6.66 -21.58 -12.34
N LYS A 146 5.55 -22.27 -12.06
CA LYS A 146 4.21 -21.81 -12.45
C LYS A 146 3.76 -20.55 -11.68
N HIS A 147 4.24 -20.35 -10.45
CA HIS A 147 3.87 -19.19 -9.65
C HIS A 147 4.59 -17.95 -10.18
N THR A 148 5.90 -18.04 -10.44
CA THR A 148 6.65 -16.97 -11.12
C THR A 148 6.02 -16.65 -12.48
N LEU A 149 5.65 -17.65 -13.28
CA LEU A 149 4.99 -17.39 -14.56
C LEU A 149 3.62 -16.69 -14.39
N ALA A 150 2.85 -17.05 -13.37
CA ALA A 150 1.58 -16.38 -13.07
C ALA A 150 1.80 -14.93 -12.63
N HIS A 151 2.84 -14.64 -11.86
CA HIS A 151 3.26 -13.28 -11.50
C HIS A 151 3.55 -12.43 -12.75
N GLU A 152 4.36 -12.96 -13.65
CA GLU A 152 4.71 -12.29 -14.91
C GLU A 152 3.49 -12.09 -15.84
N LEU A 153 2.56 -13.04 -15.89
CA LEU A 153 1.30 -12.87 -16.62
C LEU A 153 0.40 -11.79 -16.02
N GLY A 154 0.44 -11.61 -14.69
CA GLY A 154 -0.16 -10.46 -14.03
C GLY A 154 0.38 -9.14 -14.59
N HIS A 155 1.70 -9.03 -14.78
CA HIS A 155 2.31 -7.86 -15.42
C HIS A 155 1.91 -7.66 -16.87
N VAL A 156 1.73 -8.72 -17.67
CA VAL A 156 1.22 -8.61 -19.05
C VAL A 156 -0.16 -7.94 -19.05
N LEU A 157 -1.06 -8.37 -18.16
CA LEU A 157 -2.40 -7.79 -18.06
C LEU A 157 -2.38 -6.34 -17.57
N GLN A 158 -1.46 -6.00 -16.66
CA GLN A 158 -1.28 -4.63 -16.19
C GLN A 158 -0.76 -3.70 -17.30
N GLN A 159 0.25 -4.11 -18.05
CA GLN A 159 0.86 -3.29 -19.11
C GLN A 159 -0.08 -3.09 -20.32
N ARG A 160 -1.06 -3.98 -20.52
CA ARG A 160 -2.14 -3.78 -21.50
C ARG A 160 -3.12 -2.66 -21.12
N GLN A 161 -3.25 -2.36 -19.83
CA GLN A 161 -4.17 -1.34 -19.32
C GLN A 161 -3.56 0.07 -19.37
N GLY A 162 -2.25 0.18 -19.63
CA GLY A 162 -1.56 1.46 -19.86
C GLY A 162 -0.07 1.40 -19.54
N PRO A 163 0.68 2.50 -19.81
CA PRO A 163 2.10 2.59 -19.47
C PRO A 163 2.31 2.44 -17.96
N VAL A 164 3.11 1.46 -17.56
CA VAL A 164 3.46 1.22 -16.16
C VAL A 164 4.69 2.05 -15.79
N GLY A 165 4.66 2.72 -14.64
CA GLY A 165 5.79 3.49 -14.12
C GLY A 165 6.88 2.57 -13.56
N GLY A 166 8.15 2.99 -13.68
CA GLY A 166 9.30 2.34 -13.07
C GLY A 166 10.42 3.37 -12.84
N GLU A 167 11.33 3.10 -11.92
CA GLU A 167 12.51 3.96 -11.73
C GLU A 167 13.60 3.60 -12.74
N ALA A 168 14.30 4.62 -13.25
CA ALA A 168 15.43 4.40 -14.15
C ALA A 168 16.63 3.89 -13.34
N ASP A 169 16.99 2.62 -13.54
CA ASP A 169 18.28 2.09 -13.10
C ASP A 169 19.42 2.90 -13.79
N PRO A 170 20.64 3.01 -13.23
CA PRO A 170 21.83 3.65 -13.83
C PRO A 170 22.12 3.40 -15.33
N ARG A 171 21.45 2.44 -15.97
CA ARG A 171 21.52 2.14 -17.42
C ARG A 171 20.35 2.72 -18.24
N GLY A 172 19.39 3.41 -17.62
CA GLY A 172 18.22 4.00 -18.27
C GLY A 172 17.06 3.03 -18.52
N LEU A 173 17.07 1.85 -17.89
CA LEU A 173 15.98 0.89 -17.93
C LEU A 173 14.98 1.19 -16.81
N LEU A 174 13.70 1.27 -17.16
CA LEU A 174 12.61 1.41 -16.19
C LEU A 174 12.32 0.04 -15.60
N ILE A 175 12.64 -0.14 -14.32
CA ILE A 175 12.45 -1.40 -13.60
C ILE A 175 11.49 -1.15 -12.44
N SER A 176 10.45 -1.98 -12.33
CA SER A 176 9.53 -1.99 -11.20
C SER A 176 10.22 -2.57 -9.96
N LYS A 177 10.00 -1.95 -8.80
CA LYS A 177 10.54 -2.41 -7.52
C LYS A 177 9.59 -3.42 -6.89
N PRO A 178 10.07 -4.45 -6.16
CA PRO A 178 9.21 -5.42 -5.47
C PRO A 178 8.15 -4.83 -4.52
N THR A 179 8.31 -3.56 -4.14
CA THR A 179 7.38 -2.80 -3.29
C THR A 179 6.35 -1.96 -4.08
N ASP A 180 6.43 -1.94 -5.42
CA ASP A 180 5.53 -1.17 -6.26
C ASP A 180 4.11 -1.77 -6.19
N PRO A 181 3.05 -0.93 -6.23
CA PRO A 181 1.67 -1.42 -6.16
C PRO A 181 1.33 -2.46 -7.22
N LEU A 182 1.97 -2.37 -8.39
CA LEU A 182 1.81 -3.30 -9.51
C LEU A 182 2.50 -4.64 -9.25
N GLU A 183 3.67 -4.66 -8.60
CA GLU A 183 4.36 -5.89 -8.17
C GLU A 183 3.57 -6.61 -7.08
N VAL A 184 3.04 -5.86 -6.10
CA VAL A 184 2.20 -6.44 -5.04
C VAL A 184 0.87 -6.98 -5.59
N ALA A 185 0.28 -6.29 -6.58
CA ALA A 185 -0.92 -6.76 -7.24
C ALA A 185 -0.66 -8.01 -8.10
N ALA A 186 0.47 -8.06 -8.81
CA ALA A 186 0.88 -9.22 -9.60
C ALA A 186 1.15 -10.44 -8.71
N GLU A 187 1.82 -10.25 -7.57
CA GLU A 187 2.15 -11.33 -6.61
C GLU A 187 0.88 -11.91 -5.96
N ARG A 188 -0.07 -11.04 -5.56
CA ARG A 188 -1.36 -11.48 -5.03
C ARG A 188 -2.17 -12.23 -6.09
N GLN A 189 -2.21 -11.73 -7.32
CA GLN A 189 -2.89 -12.40 -8.43
C GLN A 189 -2.25 -13.77 -8.69
N ALA A 190 -0.92 -13.88 -8.70
CA ALA A 190 -0.20 -15.14 -8.85
C ALA A 190 -0.57 -16.14 -7.75
N HIS A 191 -0.67 -15.70 -6.49
CA HIS A 191 -1.11 -16.54 -5.39
C HIS A 191 -2.56 -17.03 -5.52
N GLU A 192 -3.47 -16.18 -5.99
CA GLU A 192 -4.89 -16.51 -6.18
C GLU A 192 -5.08 -17.53 -7.30
N VAL A 193 -4.53 -17.25 -8.49
CA VAL A 193 -4.69 -18.08 -9.68
C VAL A 193 -4.00 -19.45 -9.55
N MET A 194 -2.95 -19.53 -8.72
CA MET A 194 -2.24 -20.78 -8.45
C MET A 194 -2.90 -21.64 -7.36
N ARG A 195 -3.73 -21.06 -6.47
CA ARG A 195 -4.48 -21.79 -5.43
C ARG A 195 -5.76 -22.45 -5.94
N GLY A 196 -6.34 -21.95 -7.04
CA GLY A 196 -7.54 -22.55 -7.65
C GLY A 196 -7.27 -23.96 -8.21
N GLN A 197 -8.22 -24.89 -8.02
CA GLN A 197 -8.24 -26.16 -8.76
C GLN A 197 -8.56 -25.87 -10.23
N VAL A 198 -7.75 -26.40 -11.15
CA VAL A 198 -8.01 -26.33 -12.59
C VAL A 198 -9.14 -27.31 -12.93
N PRO A 199 -10.20 -26.91 -13.65
CA PRO A 199 -11.08 -27.88 -14.29
C PRO A 199 -10.21 -28.72 -15.24
N VAL A 200 -10.15 -30.03 -15.04
CA VAL A 200 -9.38 -30.92 -15.93
C VAL A 200 -10.00 -30.86 -17.32
N LEU A 201 -9.42 -30.05 -18.21
CA LEU A 201 -9.70 -30.08 -19.64
C LEU A 201 -9.22 -31.44 -20.17
N ARG A 202 -10.17 -32.37 -20.37
CA ARG A 202 -9.92 -33.61 -21.11
C ARG A 202 -9.41 -33.24 -22.51
N LYS A 203 -8.16 -33.59 -22.76
CA LYS A 203 -7.45 -33.39 -24.02
C LYS A 203 -8.16 -34.16 -25.14
N ALA A 204 -8.76 -33.46 -26.09
CA ALA A 204 -9.23 -34.02 -27.34
C ALA A 204 -8.05 -34.15 -28.31
N GLY A 205 -7.65 -35.39 -28.60
CA GLY A 205 -6.69 -35.74 -29.65
C GLY A 205 -6.99 -37.16 -30.09
N GLY A 206 -7.41 -37.32 -31.34
CA GLY A 206 -8.11 -38.50 -31.84
C GLY A 206 -7.30 -39.80 -31.84
N ASP A 207 -8.03 -40.88 -31.61
CA ASP A 207 -8.08 -41.99 -32.55
C ASP A 207 -9.47 -42.63 -32.46
N MET A 208 -10.09 -42.87 -33.61
CA MET A 208 -11.30 -43.68 -33.70
C MET A 208 -10.90 -45.15 -33.50
N PRO A 209 -11.51 -45.82 -32.53
CA PRO A 209 -12.14 -47.10 -32.84
C PRO A 209 -13.62 -47.03 -32.47
N VAL A 210 -14.45 -47.32 -33.46
CA VAL A 210 -15.89 -47.51 -33.32
C VAL A 210 -16.17 -48.53 -32.20
N PRO A 211 -16.99 -48.21 -31.18
CA PRO A 211 -17.62 -49.21 -30.34
C PRO A 211 -19.10 -49.41 -30.76
N PRO A 212 -19.64 -50.61 -30.59
CA PRO A 212 -21.00 -50.93 -30.98
C PRO A 212 -22.04 -50.33 -30.03
N GLU A 213 -23.23 -50.23 -30.61
CA GLU A 213 -24.56 -49.94 -30.11
C GLU A 213 -24.87 -50.20 -28.61
N ALA A 214 -25.54 -49.21 -28.02
CA ALA A 214 -26.58 -49.25 -26.97
C ALA A 214 -26.32 -49.95 -25.62
N ALA A 215 -26.34 -49.14 -24.54
CA ALA A 215 -27.22 -49.34 -23.39
C ALA A 215 -27.36 -48.03 -22.58
N ALA A 216 -28.60 -47.61 -22.34
CA ALA A 216 -28.95 -46.45 -21.53
C ALA A 216 -28.86 -46.76 -20.02
N SER A 217 -28.37 -45.81 -19.21
CA SER A 217 -28.89 -45.58 -17.86
C SER A 217 -28.49 -44.21 -17.25
N SER A 218 -29.54 -43.46 -16.88
CA SER A 218 -29.68 -42.55 -15.73
C SER A 218 -28.72 -41.37 -15.52
N GLY A 219 -29.24 -40.18 -15.86
CA GLY A 219 -29.32 -38.96 -15.03
C GLY A 219 -28.14 -38.62 -14.11
N SER A 220 -27.27 -37.73 -14.58
CA SER A 220 -26.54 -36.80 -13.72
C SER A 220 -27.13 -35.41 -13.95
N GLU A 221 -27.71 -34.82 -12.91
CA GLU A 221 -27.99 -33.38 -12.90
C GLU A 221 -26.68 -32.60 -13.06
N PRO A 222 -26.70 -31.42 -13.71
CA PRO A 222 -25.51 -30.61 -13.86
C PRO A 222 -25.03 -30.17 -12.47
N ALA A 223 -23.79 -30.52 -12.11
CA ALA A 223 -23.14 -30.03 -10.91
C ALA A 223 -22.94 -28.51 -11.05
N VAL A 224 -23.80 -27.73 -10.39
CA VAL A 224 -23.65 -26.28 -10.25
C VAL A 224 -22.58 -26.03 -9.19
N GLN A 225 -21.34 -25.79 -9.62
CA GLN A 225 -20.26 -25.43 -8.71
C GLN A 225 -20.42 -23.98 -8.29
N ARG A 226 -20.79 -23.75 -7.03
CA ARG A 226 -21.06 -22.43 -6.45
C ARG A 226 -19.78 -21.80 -5.93
N ALA A 227 -19.75 -20.46 -5.90
CA ALA A 227 -18.62 -19.71 -5.37
C ALA A 227 -18.40 -20.05 -3.88
N PRO A 228 -17.16 -20.37 -3.47
CA PRO A 228 -16.86 -20.67 -2.07
C PRO A 228 -17.13 -19.45 -1.19
N LEU A 229 -17.71 -19.67 -0.01
CA LEU A 229 -18.02 -18.59 0.94
C LEU A 229 -16.76 -17.94 1.54
N HIS A 230 -15.56 -18.46 1.30
CA HIS A 230 -14.28 -17.96 1.83
C HIS A 230 -14.33 -17.54 3.31
N VAL A 231 -15.04 -18.33 4.11
CA VAL A 231 -15.07 -18.22 5.57
C VAL A 231 -14.80 -19.59 6.18
N THR A 232 -14.35 -19.57 7.44
CA THR A 232 -14.03 -20.76 8.22
C THR A 232 -14.71 -20.69 9.58
N HIS A 233 -15.11 -21.84 10.10
CA HIS A 233 -15.51 -21.98 11.50
C HIS A 233 -14.43 -22.72 12.30
N GLU A 234 -14.45 -22.57 13.62
CA GLU A 234 -13.57 -23.33 14.52
C GLU A 234 -13.85 -24.83 14.41
N GLY A 235 -12.82 -25.62 14.09
CA GLY A 235 -12.81 -27.08 14.24
C GLY A 235 -12.28 -27.49 15.62
N ASP A 236 -11.96 -28.77 15.80
CA ASP A 236 -11.33 -29.25 17.02
C ASP A 236 -9.80 -29.08 16.97
N GLU A 237 -9.11 -29.38 18.07
CA GLU A 237 -7.63 -29.27 18.15
C GLU A 237 -6.90 -30.12 17.09
N THR A 238 -7.55 -31.14 16.51
CA THR A 238 -6.97 -32.03 15.51
C THR A 238 -7.27 -31.60 14.08
N THR A 239 -8.40 -30.93 13.84
CA THR A 239 -8.84 -30.53 12.49
C THR A 239 -8.54 -29.08 12.17
N GLY A 240 -8.35 -28.21 13.16
CA GLY A 240 -8.13 -26.77 12.96
C GLY A 240 -9.32 -26.06 12.30
N PRO A 241 -9.17 -24.81 11.84
CA PRO A 241 -10.25 -24.09 11.16
C PRO A 241 -10.73 -24.82 9.90
N GLN A 242 -12.04 -25.00 9.76
CA GLN A 242 -12.67 -25.70 8.64
C GLN A 242 -13.40 -24.73 7.73
N ALA A 243 -13.25 -24.89 6.41
CA ALA A 243 -13.94 -24.07 5.42
C ALA A 243 -15.45 -24.33 5.48
N VAL A 244 -16.25 -23.26 5.43
CA VAL A 244 -17.71 -23.37 5.39
C VAL A 244 -18.16 -23.65 3.97
N ASP A 245 -18.82 -24.78 3.78
CA ASP A 245 -19.48 -25.14 2.52
C ASP A 245 -20.88 -24.51 2.46
N SER A 246 -21.19 -23.76 1.40
CA SER A 246 -22.52 -23.17 1.19
C SER A 246 -23.61 -24.21 0.96
N ASP A 247 -23.28 -25.42 0.54
CA ASP A 247 -24.27 -26.47 0.31
C ASP A 247 -24.58 -27.25 1.59
N ASN A 248 -23.76 -27.10 2.63
CA ASN A 248 -23.97 -27.71 3.93
C ASN A 248 -24.61 -26.72 4.92
N GLU A 249 -25.93 -26.84 5.09
CA GLU A 249 -26.71 -26.04 6.04
C GLU A 249 -26.15 -26.07 7.47
N GLN A 250 -25.59 -27.20 7.91
CA GLN A 250 -25.06 -27.33 9.26
C GLN A 250 -23.78 -26.50 9.45
N ASP A 251 -22.91 -26.45 8.44
CA ASP A 251 -21.67 -25.68 8.48
C ASP A 251 -21.97 -24.18 8.52
N VAL A 252 -22.89 -23.72 7.66
CA VAL A 252 -23.33 -22.32 7.62
C VAL A 252 -23.99 -21.93 8.93
N ARG A 253 -24.90 -22.75 9.47
CA ARG A 253 -25.52 -22.50 10.77
C ARG A 253 -24.48 -22.41 11.87
N ARG A 254 -23.53 -23.35 11.93
CA ARG A 254 -22.47 -23.36 12.93
C ARG A 254 -21.67 -22.06 12.91
N PHE A 255 -21.25 -21.63 11.72
CA PHE A 255 -20.54 -20.36 11.54
C PHE A 255 -21.38 -19.16 12.01
N VAL A 256 -22.64 -19.07 11.58
CA VAL A 256 -23.52 -17.95 11.91
C VAL A 256 -23.80 -17.90 13.41
N PHE A 257 -24.13 -19.03 14.04
CA PHE A 257 -24.37 -19.09 15.48
C PHE A 257 -23.12 -18.71 16.28
N ASP A 258 -21.95 -19.27 15.96
CA ASP A 258 -20.69 -18.90 16.62
C ASP A 258 -20.40 -17.40 16.47
N SER A 259 -20.62 -16.87 15.26
CA SER A 259 -20.43 -15.46 14.97
C SER A 259 -21.38 -14.55 15.74
N ILE A 260 -22.65 -14.93 15.88
CA ILE A 260 -23.62 -14.19 16.71
C ILE A 260 -23.20 -14.21 18.18
N LEU A 261 -22.80 -15.37 18.72
CA LEU A 261 -22.38 -15.49 20.13
C LEU A 261 -21.13 -14.67 20.44
N LYS A 262 -20.24 -14.53 19.46
CA LYS A 262 -19.03 -13.68 19.56
C LYS A 262 -19.30 -12.23 19.08
N GLY A 263 -20.56 -11.89 18.77
CA GLY A 263 -21.02 -10.59 18.25
C GLY A 263 -20.34 -10.13 16.96
N ARG A 264 -19.81 -11.05 16.15
CA ARG A 264 -19.15 -10.84 14.85
C ARG A 264 -20.18 -10.53 13.76
N HIS A 265 -21.00 -9.50 13.98
CA HIS A 265 -22.15 -9.17 13.13
C HIS A 265 -21.74 -8.90 11.67
N GLU A 266 -20.59 -8.28 11.43
CA GLU A 266 -20.06 -8.03 10.07
C GLU A 266 -19.78 -9.33 9.32
N ALA A 267 -19.25 -10.35 10.01
CA ALA A 267 -19.00 -11.66 9.41
C ALA A 267 -20.30 -12.40 9.10
N VAL A 268 -21.33 -12.25 9.94
CA VAL A 268 -22.69 -12.73 9.64
C VAL A 268 -23.24 -12.02 8.41
N SER A 269 -23.21 -10.69 8.38
CA SER A 269 -23.68 -9.90 7.23
C SER A 269 -22.94 -10.25 5.94
N LEU A 270 -21.63 -10.46 6.00
CA LEU A 270 -20.82 -10.90 4.87
C LEU A 270 -21.32 -12.23 4.31
N VAL A 271 -21.50 -13.25 5.18
CA VAL A 271 -21.98 -14.57 4.75
C VAL A 271 -23.41 -14.51 4.22
N MET A 272 -24.29 -13.74 4.88
CA MET A 272 -25.66 -13.56 4.38
C MET A 272 -25.66 -12.93 2.98
N ASN A 273 -24.89 -11.87 2.75
CA ASN A 273 -24.78 -11.23 1.42
C ASN A 273 -24.24 -12.21 0.36
N ARG A 274 -23.22 -13.01 0.69
CA ARG A 274 -22.65 -14.01 -0.22
C ARG A 274 -23.66 -15.11 -0.57
N LEU A 275 -24.42 -15.61 0.42
CA LEU A 275 -25.47 -16.61 0.21
C LEU A 275 -26.63 -16.07 -0.63
N GLU A 276 -26.98 -14.79 -0.46
CA GLU A 276 -28.00 -14.11 -1.24
C GLU A 276 -27.62 -13.92 -2.72
N ALA A 277 -26.32 -13.78 -2.98
CA ALA A 277 -25.79 -13.67 -4.33
C ALA A 277 -25.70 -15.00 -5.08
N LEU A 278 -25.92 -16.14 -4.41
CA LEU A 278 -25.93 -17.47 -5.05
C LEU A 278 -27.19 -17.67 -5.89
N ASP A 279 -27.03 -18.29 -7.06
CA ASP A 279 -28.12 -18.67 -7.94
C ASP A 279 -28.07 -20.19 -8.27
N PRO A 280 -29.07 -20.99 -7.88
CA PRO A 280 -30.23 -20.60 -7.07
C PRO A 280 -29.86 -20.36 -5.60
N GLN A 281 -30.57 -19.49 -4.88
CA GLN A 281 -30.32 -19.30 -3.44
C GLN A 281 -30.54 -20.61 -2.65
N PRO A 282 -29.75 -20.90 -1.60
CA PRO A 282 -29.95 -22.10 -0.79
C PRO A 282 -31.33 -22.11 -0.09
N ALA A 283 -31.99 -23.28 -0.07
CA ALA A 283 -33.35 -23.40 0.47
C ALA A 283 -33.45 -23.00 1.97
N TYR A 284 -32.37 -23.20 2.73
CA TYR A 284 -32.33 -22.87 4.17
C TYR A 284 -32.18 -21.36 4.45
N LEU A 285 -31.88 -20.53 3.45
CA LEU A 285 -31.56 -19.10 3.62
C LEU A 285 -32.72 -18.32 4.26
N ALA A 286 -33.97 -18.64 3.92
CA ALA A 286 -35.15 -18.00 4.49
C ALA A 286 -35.22 -18.18 6.03
N ASN A 287 -35.01 -19.41 6.51
CA ASN A 287 -34.99 -19.71 7.94
C ASN A 287 -33.78 -19.06 8.63
N LEU A 288 -32.64 -19.01 7.94
CA LEU A 288 -31.43 -18.38 8.48
C LEU A 288 -31.63 -16.87 8.69
N ARG A 289 -32.31 -16.17 7.76
CA ARG A 289 -32.67 -14.75 7.92
C ARG A 289 -33.53 -14.52 9.17
N GLU A 290 -34.52 -15.37 9.40
CA GLU A 290 -35.38 -15.28 10.58
C GLU A 290 -34.56 -15.39 11.87
N VAL A 291 -33.68 -16.40 11.96
CA VAL A 291 -32.77 -16.57 13.11
C VAL A 291 -31.88 -15.34 13.31
N VAL A 292 -31.24 -14.84 12.24
CA VAL A 292 -30.36 -13.66 12.32
C VAL A 292 -31.14 -12.41 12.75
N SER A 293 -32.38 -12.23 12.27
CA SER A 293 -33.23 -11.08 12.64
C SER A 293 -33.68 -11.09 14.11
N GLN A 294 -33.70 -12.27 14.74
CA GLN A 294 -34.05 -12.43 16.15
C GLN A 294 -32.83 -12.34 17.08
N ALA A 295 -31.62 -12.32 16.52
CA ALA A 295 -30.40 -12.20 17.30
C ALA A 295 -30.38 -10.84 18.02
N PRO A 296 -30.05 -10.81 19.33
CA PRO A 296 -29.98 -9.57 20.06
C PRO A 296 -28.88 -8.69 19.47
N ALA A 297 -29.18 -7.40 19.28
CA ALA A 297 -28.17 -6.41 18.95
C ALA A 297 -27.27 -6.21 20.17
N GLU A 298 -26.00 -6.60 20.07
CA GLU A 298 -25.04 -6.37 21.14
C GLU A 298 -24.67 -4.88 21.19
N GLU A 299 -24.75 -4.27 22.37
CA GLU A 299 -24.41 -2.85 22.53
C GLU A 299 -22.90 -2.66 22.41
N ARG A 300 -22.46 -1.95 21.37
CA ARG A 300 -21.04 -1.64 21.16
C ARG A 300 -20.65 -0.38 21.92
N PRO A 301 -19.56 -0.41 22.71
CA PRO A 301 -19.13 0.77 23.43
C PRO A 301 -18.60 1.84 22.47
N ARG A 302 -18.87 3.10 22.79
CA ARG A 302 -18.27 4.24 22.06
C ARG A 302 -16.77 4.29 22.32
N ILE A 303 -15.96 4.53 21.29
CA ILE A 303 -14.50 4.72 21.46
C ILE A 303 -14.21 5.92 22.38
N PRO A 304 -13.06 5.99 23.07
CA PRO A 304 -12.68 7.14 23.88
C PRO A 304 -12.70 8.44 23.05
N PRO A 305 -13.23 9.57 23.57
CA PRO A 305 -13.37 10.80 22.80
C PRO A 305 -12.04 11.56 22.82
N LEU A 306 -11.00 10.96 22.26
CA LEU A 306 -9.65 11.49 22.20
C LEU A 306 -9.21 11.56 20.75
N VAL A 307 -8.73 12.73 20.30
CA VAL A 307 -7.99 12.84 19.04
C VAL A 307 -6.50 12.95 19.38
N HIS A 308 -5.66 12.23 18.66
CA HIS A 308 -4.23 12.14 18.88
C HIS A 308 -3.48 12.58 17.62
N PHE A 309 -2.70 13.65 17.76
CA PHE A 309 -1.73 14.11 16.78
C PHE A 309 -0.32 13.84 17.28
N ILE A 310 0.59 13.49 16.39
CA ILE A 310 1.99 13.20 16.73
C ILE A 310 2.90 14.15 15.95
N TRP A 311 3.81 14.79 16.67
CA TRP A 311 4.87 15.61 16.08
C TRP A 311 6.21 15.28 16.74
N ILE A 312 7.14 14.71 15.98
CA ILE A 312 8.45 14.26 16.49
C ILE A 312 9.56 15.09 15.85
N GLY A 313 10.44 15.64 16.68
CA GLY A 313 11.58 16.44 16.25
C GLY A 313 11.23 17.87 15.86
N GLY A 314 12.23 18.75 15.96
CA GLY A 314 12.11 20.15 15.51
C GLY A 314 10.99 20.93 16.19
N GLY A 315 10.57 22.02 15.55
CA GLY A 315 9.35 22.76 15.90
C GLY A 315 8.25 22.46 14.88
N ILE A 316 7.00 22.47 15.34
CA ILE A 316 5.83 22.25 14.48
C ILE A 316 5.71 23.34 13.41
N SER A 317 5.41 22.96 12.17
CA SER A 317 5.14 23.93 11.12
C SER A 317 3.88 24.74 11.45
N LYS A 318 3.78 25.96 10.90
CA LYS A 318 2.60 26.81 11.12
C LYS A 318 1.34 26.12 10.59
N ASP A 319 1.41 25.52 9.41
CA ASP A 319 0.26 24.93 8.73
C ASP A 319 -0.23 23.67 9.47
N ALA A 320 0.69 22.82 9.95
CA ALA A 320 0.36 21.69 10.82
C ALA A 320 -0.29 22.14 12.13
N LEU A 321 0.24 23.18 12.78
CA LEU A 321 -0.34 23.73 14.01
C LEU A 321 -1.72 24.34 13.77
N ASP A 322 -1.89 25.12 12.70
CA ASP A 322 -3.17 25.74 12.36
C ASP A 322 -4.24 24.66 12.06
N ASN A 323 -3.85 23.53 11.46
CA ASN A 323 -4.74 22.38 11.26
C ASN A 323 -5.14 21.71 12.60
N VAL A 324 -4.19 21.46 13.51
CA VAL A 324 -4.49 20.93 14.85
C VAL A 324 -5.42 21.88 15.63
N LEU A 325 -5.23 23.20 15.49
CA LEU A 325 -6.11 24.20 16.10
C LEU A 325 -7.51 24.17 15.50
N ALA A 326 -7.66 23.94 14.19
CA ALA A 326 -8.97 23.75 13.56
C ALA A 326 -9.71 22.53 14.12
N TRP A 327 -9.00 21.42 14.33
CA TRP A 327 -9.54 20.25 15.03
C TRP A 327 -9.97 20.57 16.47
N ALA A 328 -9.15 21.31 17.22
CA ALA A 328 -9.49 21.74 18.57
C ALA A 328 -10.74 22.62 18.61
N ASP A 329 -10.92 23.49 17.62
CA ASP A 329 -12.15 24.29 17.46
C ASP A 329 -13.38 23.41 17.23
N ARG A 330 -13.29 22.39 16.38
CA ARG A 330 -14.38 21.40 16.17
C ARG A 330 -14.69 20.60 17.43
N ALA A 331 -13.69 20.35 18.27
CA ALA A 331 -13.88 19.66 19.54
C ALA A 331 -14.48 20.58 20.62
N GLN A 332 -14.47 21.90 20.45
CA GLN A 332 -15.09 22.83 21.40
C GLN A 332 -16.58 22.51 21.54
N ASN A 333 -17.06 22.48 22.78
CA ASN A 333 -18.45 22.14 23.12
C ASN A 333 -18.84 20.69 22.74
N SER A 334 -17.85 19.80 22.65
CA SER A 334 -18.04 18.34 22.60
C SER A 334 -17.28 17.68 23.77
N ASP A 335 -17.45 16.37 23.93
CA ASP A 335 -16.68 15.58 24.90
C ASP A 335 -15.26 15.24 24.40
N TRP A 336 -14.91 15.63 23.17
CA TRP A 336 -13.62 15.32 22.56
C TRP A 336 -12.49 16.17 23.12
N ARG A 337 -11.34 15.53 23.38
CA ARG A 337 -10.09 16.19 23.78
C ARG A 337 -9.02 15.97 22.71
N ILE A 338 -8.27 17.02 22.40
CA ILE A 338 -7.15 16.94 21.46
C ILE A 338 -5.87 16.71 22.24
N ASN A 339 -5.11 15.69 21.87
CA ASN A 339 -3.78 15.41 22.40
C ASN A 339 -2.74 15.65 21.33
N LEU A 340 -1.75 16.49 21.63
CA LEU A 340 -0.59 16.70 20.78
C LEU A 340 0.62 16.06 21.46
N TRP A 341 1.07 14.96 20.88
CA TRP A 341 2.16 14.16 21.38
C TRP A 341 3.47 14.58 20.73
N THR A 342 4.52 14.72 21.54
CA THR A 342 5.88 14.93 21.05
C THR A 342 6.87 14.08 21.83
N ASP A 343 8.11 13.99 21.35
CA ASP A 343 9.17 13.34 22.10
C ASP A 343 9.86 14.34 23.03
N ARG A 344 10.45 13.87 24.14
CA ARG A 344 11.09 14.76 25.13
C ARG A 344 12.30 15.53 24.58
N ARG A 345 12.77 15.17 23.39
CA ARG A 345 13.93 15.76 22.73
C ARG A 345 13.56 16.86 21.75
N SER A 346 12.28 16.98 21.40
CA SER A 346 11.82 18.03 20.50
C SER A 346 12.11 19.41 21.10
N THR A 347 12.80 20.25 20.33
CA THR A 347 13.23 21.59 20.72
C THR A 347 12.17 22.61 20.32
N TRP A 348 10.98 22.53 20.92
CA TRP A 348 9.92 23.48 20.67
C TRP A 348 10.33 24.85 21.18
N SER A 349 10.09 25.89 20.37
CA SER A 349 10.28 27.25 20.86
C SER A 349 9.32 27.53 22.03
N TRP A 350 9.71 28.45 22.91
CA TRP A 350 8.81 28.90 23.98
C TRP A 350 7.51 29.47 23.42
N ALA A 351 7.57 30.15 22.26
CA ALA A 351 6.39 30.72 21.60
C ALA A 351 5.42 29.63 21.11
N ASP A 352 5.91 28.57 20.47
CA ASP A 352 5.06 27.47 19.99
C ASP A 352 4.48 26.67 21.15
N SER A 353 5.29 26.44 22.19
CA SER A 353 4.86 25.83 23.44
C SER A 353 3.75 26.65 24.12
N LEU A 354 3.87 27.99 24.10
CA LEU A 354 2.86 28.89 24.64
C LEU A 354 1.58 28.85 23.78
N ARG A 355 1.69 28.90 22.45
CA ARG A 355 0.55 28.84 21.51
C ARG A 355 -0.31 27.59 21.71
N VAL A 356 0.32 26.43 21.88
CA VAL A 356 -0.40 25.17 22.18
C VAL A 356 -1.04 25.22 23.57
N ARG A 357 -0.30 25.70 24.59
CA ARG A 357 -0.81 25.74 25.97
C ARG A 357 -1.95 26.73 26.18
N VAL A 358 -2.05 27.79 25.38
CA VAL A 358 -3.16 28.75 25.44
C VAL A 358 -4.37 28.33 24.60
N ALA A 359 -4.20 27.39 23.66
CA ALA A 359 -5.30 26.83 22.91
C ALA A 359 -6.19 25.98 23.82
N LYS A 360 -7.42 26.46 24.07
CA LYS A 360 -8.41 25.71 24.85
C LYS A 360 -8.67 24.39 24.12
N ALA A 361 -8.55 23.27 24.83
CA ALA A 361 -8.77 21.88 24.38
C ALA A 361 -7.58 21.08 23.82
N ILE A 362 -6.36 21.63 23.75
CA ILE A 362 -5.16 20.84 23.41
C ILE A 362 -4.36 20.45 24.65
N GLU A 363 -4.06 19.16 24.79
CA GLU A 363 -3.17 18.62 25.80
C GLU A 363 -1.84 18.21 25.19
N PHE A 364 -0.79 18.85 25.66
CA PHE A 364 0.57 18.49 25.32
C PHE A 364 1.01 17.27 26.13
N LYS A 365 1.53 16.25 25.46
CA LYS A 365 1.94 14.98 26.08
C LYS A 365 3.26 14.47 25.48
N TYR A 366 3.93 13.60 26.23
CA TYR A 366 5.16 12.96 25.78
C TYR A 366 4.88 11.53 25.31
N ILE A 367 5.39 11.19 24.13
CA ILE A 367 5.21 9.88 23.49
C ILE A 367 5.74 8.76 24.40
N GLU A 368 6.85 9.02 25.08
CA GLU A 368 7.49 8.06 25.98
C GLU A 368 6.59 7.61 27.14
N ASP A 369 5.56 8.38 27.50
CA ASP A 369 4.59 8.01 28.54
C ASP A 369 3.50 7.06 28.04
N ALA A 370 3.41 6.84 26.72
CA ALA A 370 2.41 6.01 26.07
C ALA A 370 2.98 4.83 25.27
N LEU A 371 4.31 4.75 25.09
CA LEU A 371 4.95 3.64 24.38
C LEU A 371 4.70 2.29 25.06
N ASP A 372 4.45 1.27 24.25
CA ASP A 372 4.43 -0.11 24.70
C ASP A 372 5.88 -0.59 24.92
N GLU A 373 6.14 -1.26 26.05
CA GLU A 373 7.48 -1.64 26.50
C GLU A 373 8.21 -2.49 25.45
N ARG A 374 7.48 -3.32 24.68
CA ARG A 374 8.04 -4.20 23.65
C ARG A 374 8.66 -3.45 22.48
N VAL A 375 8.23 -2.21 22.22
CA VAL A 375 8.66 -1.40 21.07
C VAL A 375 9.35 -0.10 21.48
N ALA A 376 9.43 0.19 22.78
CA ALA A 376 10.06 1.40 23.30
C ALA A 376 11.54 1.53 22.90
N ALA A 377 12.31 0.43 22.97
CA ALA A 377 13.70 0.41 22.56
C ALA A 377 13.86 0.65 21.04
N THR A 378 12.97 0.09 20.23
CA THR A 378 12.94 0.30 18.77
C THR A 378 12.64 1.76 18.43
N TYR A 379 11.65 2.36 19.10
CA TYR A 379 11.34 3.79 18.97
C TYR A 379 12.55 4.67 19.35
N GLU A 380 13.23 4.33 20.43
CA GLU A 380 14.41 5.06 20.89
C GLU A 380 15.55 5.01 19.86
N LYS A 381 15.84 3.84 19.28
CA LYS A 381 16.82 3.72 18.20
C LYS A 381 16.43 4.54 16.96
N ALA A 382 15.16 4.46 16.56
CA ALA A 382 14.62 5.18 15.41
C ALA A 382 14.72 6.71 15.53
N THR A 383 14.74 7.23 16.76
CA THR A 383 14.76 8.69 17.04
C THR A 383 16.15 9.22 17.42
N LYS A 384 17.07 8.38 17.90
CA LYS A 384 18.40 8.81 18.39
C LYS A 384 19.55 8.66 17.39
N GLY A 385 19.42 7.84 16.35
CA GLY A 385 20.50 7.55 15.41
C GLY A 385 20.98 8.77 14.60
N PRO A 386 22.17 8.67 13.97
CA PRO A 386 22.64 9.68 13.02
C PRO A 386 21.71 9.81 11.82
N VAL A 387 21.08 8.70 11.43
CA VAL A 387 19.95 8.63 10.51
C VAL A 387 18.69 8.42 11.35
N LYS A 388 17.74 9.33 11.20
CA LYS A 388 16.48 9.29 11.96
C LYS A 388 15.39 8.66 11.10
N ALA A 389 14.60 7.80 11.71
CA ALA A 389 13.46 7.13 11.08
C ALA A 389 12.15 7.67 11.67
N TYR A 390 11.93 8.99 11.57
CA TYR A 390 10.74 9.63 12.15
C TYR A 390 9.40 9.07 11.66
N PRO A 391 9.22 8.71 10.37
CA PRO A 391 7.99 8.07 9.92
C PRO A 391 7.71 6.77 10.68
N LEU A 392 8.70 5.88 10.77
CA LEU A 392 8.59 4.64 11.54
C LEU A 392 8.37 4.90 13.03
N ALA A 393 9.04 5.89 13.61
CA ALA A 393 8.84 6.26 15.02
C ALA A 393 7.41 6.76 15.28
N SER A 394 6.85 7.53 14.35
CA SER A 394 5.47 8.00 14.39
C SER A 394 4.46 6.85 14.29
N ASP A 395 4.73 5.84 13.44
CA ASP A 395 3.93 4.62 13.37
C ASP A 395 3.97 3.83 14.69
N ILE A 396 5.15 3.62 15.29
CA ILE A 396 5.27 2.94 16.58
C ILE A 396 4.48 3.68 17.68
N ALA A 397 4.61 5.01 17.69
CA ALA A 397 3.94 5.86 18.67
C ALA A 397 2.41 5.81 18.51
N ARG A 398 1.87 5.93 17.29
CA ARG A 398 0.41 5.91 17.08
C ARG A 398 -0.22 4.59 17.51
N TYR A 399 0.41 3.45 17.20
CA TYR A 399 -0.10 2.14 17.60
C TYR A 399 -0.07 1.96 19.12
N SER A 400 1.02 2.40 19.78
CA SER A 400 1.14 2.34 21.25
C SER A 400 0.08 3.23 21.94
N ILE A 401 -0.09 4.45 21.45
CA ILE A 401 -1.08 5.41 21.97
C ILE A 401 -2.49 4.87 21.82
N LEU A 402 -2.86 4.39 20.62
CA LEU A 402 -4.19 3.86 20.35
C LEU A 402 -4.49 2.60 21.15
N LYS A 403 -3.52 1.68 21.28
CA LYS A 403 -3.68 0.52 22.18
C LYS A 403 -3.97 0.98 23.62
N LYS A 404 -3.17 1.91 24.15
CA LYS A 404 -3.24 2.31 25.55
C LYS A 404 -4.48 3.15 25.87
N LEU A 405 -4.86 4.06 24.97
CA LEU A 405 -5.84 5.11 25.26
C LEU A 405 -7.12 4.99 24.44
N GLY A 406 -7.10 4.28 23.31
CA GLY A 406 -8.16 4.29 22.30
C GLY A 406 -8.32 5.66 21.64
N GLY A 407 -9.44 5.88 20.98
CA GLY A 407 -9.78 7.14 20.32
C GLY A 407 -9.37 7.17 18.86
N VAL A 408 -9.07 8.36 18.36
CA VAL A 408 -8.74 8.62 16.96
C VAL A 408 -7.33 9.15 16.86
N TYR A 409 -6.52 8.53 16.01
CA TYR A 409 -5.28 9.10 15.51
C TYR A 409 -5.54 9.77 14.17
N ALA A 410 -4.93 10.94 13.96
CA ALA A 410 -4.89 11.62 12.68
C ALA A 410 -3.50 12.23 12.47
N ASP A 411 -2.98 12.12 11.24
CA ASP A 411 -1.79 12.86 10.84
C ASP A 411 -2.07 14.38 10.92
N VAL A 412 -1.03 15.17 11.19
CA VAL A 412 -1.13 16.62 11.40
C VAL A 412 -1.50 17.40 10.14
N ASP A 413 -1.41 16.77 8.97
CA ASP A 413 -1.79 17.33 7.66
C ASP A 413 -3.24 16.98 7.26
N LEU A 414 -3.95 16.21 8.09
CA LEU A 414 -5.32 15.77 7.80
C LEU A 414 -6.36 16.79 8.28
N GLY A 415 -7.13 17.34 7.36
CA GLY A 415 -8.10 18.39 7.67
C GLY A 415 -9.36 17.84 8.34
N SER A 416 -9.87 18.54 9.36
CA SER A 416 -11.12 18.16 10.04
C SER A 416 -12.34 18.22 9.09
N GLY A 417 -12.23 18.97 7.99
CA GLY A 417 -13.33 19.18 7.05
C GLY A 417 -14.57 19.76 7.74
N THR A 418 -15.72 19.14 7.49
CA THR A 418 -17.03 19.53 8.05
C THR A 418 -17.50 18.61 9.17
N ILE A 419 -16.60 17.80 9.75
CA ILE A 419 -16.95 16.84 10.80
C ILE A 419 -17.60 17.51 12.01
N ASP A 420 -18.71 16.95 12.50
CA ASP A 420 -19.33 17.35 13.77
C ASP A 420 -19.01 16.32 14.86
N LEU A 421 -18.02 16.65 15.70
CA LEU A 421 -17.56 15.79 16.79
C LEU A 421 -18.58 15.65 17.94
N ARG A 422 -19.61 16.49 18.00
CA ARG A 422 -20.70 16.35 18.99
C ARG A 422 -21.61 15.17 18.66
N GLN A 423 -21.71 14.82 17.37
CA GLN A 423 -22.56 13.75 16.87
C GLN A 423 -21.75 12.54 16.39
N THR A 424 -20.48 12.75 16.05
CA THR A 424 -19.62 11.69 15.54
C THR A 424 -18.85 11.02 16.66
N ARG A 425 -19.19 9.76 16.95
CA ARG A 425 -18.39 8.90 17.83
C ARG A 425 -18.62 7.43 17.48
N PRO A 426 -17.67 6.77 16.79
CA PRO A 426 -17.78 5.37 16.43
C PRO A 426 -18.00 4.47 17.66
N THR A 427 -18.73 3.38 17.45
CA THR A 427 -18.91 2.30 18.42
C THR A 427 -18.10 1.08 17.98
N LEU A 428 -17.12 0.69 18.79
CA LEU A 428 -16.18 -0.40 18.49
C LEU A 428 -15.86 -1.17 19.78
N ARG A 429 -15.85 -2.49 19.69
CA ARG A 429 -15.30 -3.40 20.69
C ARG A 429 -13.78 -3.53 20.53
N GLU A 430 -13.13 -4.14 21.51
CA GLU A 430 -11.66 -4.33 21.49
C GLU A 430 -11.21 -5.21 20.30
N ASN A 431 -12.04 -6.18 19.91
CA ASN A 431 -11.77 -7.11 18.80
C ASN A 431 -12.38 -6.66 17.47
N ASP A 432 -13.01 -5.48 17.39
CA ASP A 432 -13.50 -4.98 16.10
C ASP A 432 -12.32 -4.46 15.26
N VAL A 433 -12.46 -4.55 13.93
CA VAL A 433 -11.51 -3.92 13.00
C VAL A 433 -11.53 -2.41 13.24
N PRO A 434 -10.37 -1.76 13.40
CA PRO A 434 -10.33 -0.31 13.60
C PRO A 434 -10.88 0.41 12.37
N VAL A 435 -11.42 1.61 12.59
CA VAL A 435 -11.76 2.52 11.50
C VAL A 435 -10.47 3.02 10.88
N LEU A 436 -10.31 2.86 9.57
CA LEU A 436 -9.13 3.28 8.81
C LEU A 436 -9.49 4.36 7.79
N GLY A 437 -8.56 5.29 7.54
CA GLY A 437 -8.70 6.28 6.47
C GLY A 437 -8.44 5.68 5.07
N PRO A 438 -9.06 6.24 4.01
CA PRO A 438 -8.69 5.91 2.62
C PRO A 438 -7.26 6.37 2.32
N LEU A 439 -6.44 5.55 1.66
CA LEU A 439 -5.05 5.85 1.31
C LEU A 439 -4.88 6.96 0.27
N ILE A 440 -5.25 8.19 0.64
CA ILE A 440 -5.03 9.42 -0.12
C ILE A 440 -3.96 10.21 0.64
N ARG A 441 -2.80 10.40 0.02
CA ARG A 441 -1.65 11.09 0.63
C ARG A 441 -1.34 12.42 -0.05
N ASP A 442 -1.64 12.49 -1.34
CA ASP A 442 -1.26 13.57 -2.25
C ASP A 442 -2.14 13.49 -3.51
N THR A 443 -1.96 14.45 -4.41
CA THR A 443 -2.66 14.50 -5.70
C THR A 443 -2.32 13.29 -6.59
N GLY A 444 -1.12 12.71 -6.44
CA GLY A 444 -0.69 11.52 -7.19
C GLY A 444 -1.52 10.28 -6.86
N SER A 445 -1.60 9.94 -5.58
CA SER A 445 -2.41 8.85 -5.02
C SER A 445 -3.92 9.08 -5.23
N LEU A 446 -4.38 10.33 -5.18
CA LEU A 446 -5.75 10.69 -5.56
C LEU A 446 -6.02 10.34 -7.03
N ASN A 447 -5.15 10.77 -7.95
CA ASN A 447 -5.34 10.55 -9.39
C ASN A 447 -5.23 9.07 -9.78
N ALA A 448 -4.36 8.30 -9.13
CA ALA A 448 -4.31 6.86 -9.29
C ALA A 448 -5.64 6.20 -8.90
N SER A 449 -6.21 6.60 -7.77
CA SER A 449 -7.48 6.07 -7.25
C SER A 449 -8.68 6.48 -8.13
N LEU A 450 -8.71 7.73 -8.61
CA LEU A 450 -9.74 8.19 -9.55
C LEU A 450 -9.70 7.39 -10.85
N SER A 451 -8.51 7.19 -11.42
CA SER A 451 -8.34 6.42 -12.66
C SER A 451 -8.82 4.98 -12.49
N ALA A 452 -8.48 4.34 -11.37
CA ALA A 452 -8.93 3.00 -11.03
C ALA A 452 -10.45 2.91 -10.78
N ALA A 453 -11.06 4.00 -10.32
CA ALA A 453 -12.51 4.16 -10.20
C ALA A 453 -13.21 4.54 -11.54
N GLY A 454 -12.49 4.58 -12.66
CA GLY A 454 -13.03 4.99 -13.96
C GLY A 454 -13.36 6.48 -14.08
N SER A 455 -12.79 7.32 -13.21
CA SER A 455 -12.96 8.77 -13.18
C SER A 455 -11.73 9.51 -13.73
N PRO A 456 -11.89 10.66 -14.38
CA PRO A 456 -10.76 11.41 -14.93
C PRO A 456 -9.85 11.98 -13.83
N PRO A 457 -8.53 12.10 -14.08
CA PRO A 457 -7.59 12.68 -13.13
C PRO A 457 -7.81 14.19 -12.96
N VAL A 458 -7.38 14.70 -11.82
CA VAL A 458 -7.37 16.12 -11.46
C VAL A 458 -6.20 16.83 -12.16
N THR A 459 -6.49 17.98 -12.78
CA THR A 459 -5.51 18.85 -13.47
C THR A 459 -5.25 20.17 -12.74
N GLY A 460 -5.84 20.38 -11.57
CA GLY A 460 -5.73 21.58 -10.73
C GLY A 460 -6.05 21.28 -9.25
N VAL A 461 -6.79 22.16 -8.57
CA VAL A 461 -7.24 21.90 -7.20
C VAL A 461 -8.35 20.85 -7.21
N ALA A 462 -8.16 19.76 -6.47
CA ALA A 462 -9.16 18.70 -6.35
C ALA A 462 -10.46 19.21 -5.71
N THR A 463 -11.59 18.84 -6.29
CA THR A 463 -12.90 19.11 -5.69
C THR A 463 -13.22 18.11 -4.58
N ALA A 464 -14.07 18.50 -3.63
CA ALA A 464 -14.52 17.60 -2.56
C ALA A 464 -15.18 16.32 -3.09
N GLU A 465 -15.88 16.39 -4.22
CA GLU A 465 -16.53 15.21 -4.82
C GLU A 465 -15.52 14.23 -5.46
N GLN A 466 -14.45 14.75 -6.06
CA GLN A 466 -13.37 13.91 -6.58
C GLN A 466 -12.66 13.18 -5.44
N VAL A 467 -12.35 13.89 -4.35
CA VAL A 467 -11.76 13.27 -3.16
C VAL A 467 -12.69 12.20 -2.58
N ARG A 468 -14.00 12.48 -2.46
CA ARG A 468 -14.98 11.49 -2.01
C ARG A 468 -15.10 10.29 -2.95
N THR A 469 -15.00 10.49 -4.25
CA THR A 469 -15.06 9.39 -5.24
C THR A 469 -13.86 8.45 -5.06
N ALA A 470 -12.66 9.00 -4.96
CA ALA A 470 -11.45 8.22 -4.68
C ALA A 470 -11.52 7.52 -3.32
N ALA A 471 -11.99 8.22 -2.27
CA ALA A 471 -12.16 7.65 -0.94
C ALA A 471 -13.14 6.46 -0.95
N ARG A 472 -14.30 6.60 -1.61
CA ARG A 472 -15.28 5.50 -1.75
C ARG A 472 -14.68 4.29 -2.47
N TYR A 473 -13.92 4.52 -3.54
CA TYR A 473 -13.23 3.44 -4.26
C TYR A 473 -12.24 2.71 -3.35
N LEU A 474 -11.37 3.45 -2.65
CA LEU A 474 -10.36 2.90 -1.76
C LEU A 474 -10.98 2.14 -0.58
N LEU A 475 -11.99 2.71 0.07
CA LEU A 475 -12.69 2.05 1.19
C LEU A 475 -13.42 0.77 0.76
N GLY A 476 -13.96 0.74 -0.47
CA GLY A 476 -14.60 -0.43 -1.05
C GLY A 476 -13.64 -1.51 -1.54
N THR A 477 -12.37 -1.18 -1.77
CA THR A 477 -11.35 -2.10 -2.32
C THR A 477 -10.22 -2.44 -1.34
N GLY A 478 -10.30 -1.97 -0.10
CA GLY A 478 -9.29 -2.23 0.93
C GLY A 478 -8.05 -1.34 0.85
N GLY A 479 -8.12 -0.24 0.10
CA GLY A 479 -7.06 0.77 -0.03
C GLY A 479 -6.95 1.67 1.21
N TYR A 480 -6.55 1.09 2.35
CA TYR A 480 -6.49 1.79 3.63
C TYR A 480 -5.12 2.42 3.92
N GLY A 481 -5.15 3.56 4.61
CA GLY A 481 -3.98 4.20 5.18
C GLY A 481 -3.88 4.03 6.68
N ASN A 482 -2.71 4.37 7.23
CA ASN A 482 -2.46 4.46 8.67
C ASN A 482 -2.35 5.93 9.16
N HIS A 483 -2.63 6.91 8.30
CA HIS A 483 -2.67 8.35 8.62
C HIS A 483 -3.95 8.75 9.38
N PHE A 484 -4.95 7.86 9.41
CA PHE A 484 -6.14 7.99 10.24
C PHE A 484 -6.56 6.63 10.78
N ILE A 485 -6.71 6.52 12.09
CA ILE A 485 -7.12 5.28 12.76
C ILE A 485 -8.05 5.60 13.93
N GLY A 486 -9.28 5.08 13.90
CA GLY A 486 -10.20 5.08 15.04
C GLY A 486 -10.24 3.71 15.70
N ALA A 487 -9.91 3.61 16.99
CA ALA A 487 -9.81 2.35 17.70
C ALA A 487 -10.37 2.42 19.13
N GLN A 488 -10.84 1.29 19.64
CA GLN A 488 -11.12 1.12 21.06
C GLN A 488 -9.80 0.98 21.84
N ARG A 489 -9.82 1.30 23.14
CA ARG A 489 -8.73 0.94 24.06
C ARG A 489 -8.52 -0.59 23.99
N ASN A 490 -7.27 -1.01 24.15
CA ASN A 490 -6.85 -2.42 24.05
C ASN A 490 -7.22 -3.07 22.71
N SER A 491 -7.34 -2.30 21.63
CA SER A 491 -7.64 -2.85 20.31
C SER A 491 -6.71 -4.02 19.98
N ALA A 492 -7.29 -5.18 19.70
CA ALA A 492 -6.56 -6.40 19.38
C ALA A 492 -5.73 -6.27 18.09
N VAL A 493 -6.16 -5.42 17.15
CA VAL A 493 -5.37 -5.11 15.94
C VAL A 493 -4.13 -4.29 16.31
N MET A 494 -4.24 -3.30 17.20
CA MET A 494 -3.08 -2.53 17.67
C MET A 494 -2.10 -3.42 18.44
N GLU A 495 -2.62 -4.35 19.26
CA GLU A 495 -1.82 -5.37 19.95
C GLU A 495 -1.04 -6.25 18.96
N LYS A 496 -1.72 -6.85 17.97
CA LYS A 496 -1.10 -7.66 16.92
C LYS A 496 -0.06 -6.88 16.11
N MET A 497 -0.31 -5.58 15.88
CA MET A 497 0.65 -4.70 15.19
C MET A 497 1.91 -4.47 16.03
N ILE A 498 1.77 -4.16 17.32
CA ILE A 498 2.91 -4.00 18.24
C ILE A 498 3.73 -5.29 18.33
N ASP A 499 3.07 -6.45 18.43
CA ASP A 499 3.74 -7.76 18.43
C ASP A 499 4.47 -8.07 17.13
N LYS A 500 3.90 -7.68 15.99
CA LYS A 500 4.55 -7.80 14.69
C LYS A 500 5.83 -6.97 14.66
N ILE A 501 5.74 -5.70 15.05
CA ILE A 501 6.88 -4.76 15.07
C ILE A 501 7.99 -5.27 15.98
N ALA A 502 7.64 -5.66 17.22
CA ALA A 502 8.62 -6.13 18.20
C ALA A 502 9.40 -7.35 17.67
N ARG A 503 8.71 -8.28 16.99
CA ARG A 503 9.32 -9.49 16.41
C ARG A 503 10.10 -9.23 15.13
N SER A 504 9.59 -8.37 14.24
CA SER A 504 10.16 -8.19 12.90
C SER A 504 11.37 -7.25 12.88
N ILE A 505 11.35 -6.19 13.69
CA ILE A 505 12.35 -5.12 13.62
C ILE A 505 12.98 -4.75 14.97
N GLY A 506 12.61 -5.41 16.08
CA GLY A 506 13.16 -5.09 17.41
C GLY A 506 14.68 -5.21 17.52
N GLY A 507 15.28 -6.12 16.74
CA GLY A 507 16.73 -6.34 16.69
C GLY A 507 17.52 -5.33 15.87
N MET A 508 16.86 -4.59 14.98
CA MET A 508 17.53 -3.74 13.98
C MET A 508 18.23 -2.53 14.59
N ASP A 509 19.23 -2.01 13.88
CA ASP A 509 19.88 -0.73 14.17
C ASP A 509 19.18 0.47 13.49
N ALA A 510 19.69 1.69 13.71
CA ALA A 510 19.04 2.91 13.21
C ALA A 510 19.02 3.03 11.67
N GLU A 511 20.05 2.53 10.98
CA GLU A 511 20.13 2.59 9.51
C GLU A 511 19.19 1.56 8.89
N GLU A 512 19.16 0.34 9.44
CA GLU A 512 18.21 -0.70 9.05
C GLU A 512 16.77 -0.26 9.28
N LEU A 513 16.47 0.37 10.41
CA LEU A 513 15.13 0.88 10.72
C LEU A 513 14.70 1.98 9.73
N HIS A 514 15.61 2.85 9.31
CA HIS A 514 15.30 3.88 8.31
C HIS A 514 14.89 3.27 6.97
N MET A 515 15.53 2.17 6.55
CA MET A 515 15.16 1.44 5.34
C MET A 515 13.88 0.60 5.49
N ALA A 516 13.66 0.01 6.67
CA ALA A 516 12.56 -0.92 6.90
C ALA A 516 11.19 -0.23 7.13
N GLY A 517 11.18 1.05 7.54
CA GLY A 517 9.98 1.79 7.96
C GLY A 517 8.72 1.58 7.13
N PRO A 518 8.73 1.92 5.82
CA PRO A 518 7.53 1.83 4.98
C PRO A 518 6.92 0.42 4.90
N VAL A 519 7.74 -0.62 5.01
CA VAL A 519 7.32 -2.03 4.87
C VAL A 519 6.97 -2.66 6.22
N ALA A 520 7.62 -2.23 7.31
CA ALA A 520 7.48 -2.85 8.62
C ALA A 520 6.36 -2.24 9.46
N THR A 521 6.13 -0.94 9.36
CA THR A 521 5.20 -0.20 10.23
C THR A 521 4.12 0.59 9.48
N GLY A 522 4.27 0.77 8.18
CA GLY A 522 3.36 1.55 7.36
C GLY A 522 2.01 0.88 7.05
N PRO A 523 1.19 1.49 6.17
CA PRO A 523 -0.15 1.01 5.84
C PRO A 523 -0.24 -0.44 5.37
N PHE A 524 0.72 -0.91 4.57
CA PHE A 524 0.71 -2.30 4.09
C PHE A 524 0.92 -3.30 5.23
N ALA A 525 1.79 -2.98 6.19
CA ALA A 525 2.00 -3.82 7.36
C ALA A 525 0.73 -3.89 8.22
N LEU A 526 0.03 -2.76 8.37
CA LEU A 526 -1.25 -2.69 9.08
C LEU A 526 -2.34 -3.51 8.37
N ILE A 527 -2.47 -3.38 7.05
CA ILE A 527 -3.46 -4.15 6.27
C ILE A 527 -3.20 -5.66 6.42
N GLN A 528 -1.95 -6.11 6.35
CA GLN A 528 -1.62 -7.52 6.61
C GLN A 528 -2.05 -7.99 8.00
N VAL A 529 -1.92 -7.13 9.02
CA VAL A 529 -2.39 -7.45 10.38
C VAL A 529 -3.92 -7.48 10.44
N VAL A 530 -4.60 -6.59 9.72
CA VAL A 530 -6.07 -6.61 9.60
C VAL A 530 -6.55 -7.88 8.90
N ASP A 531 -5.93 -8.30 7.81
CA ASP A 531 -6.28 -9.53 7.09
C ASP A 531 -6.09 -10.77 7.98
N GLN A 532 -4.96 -10.84 8.69
CA GLN A 532 -4.71 -11.89 9.68
C GLN A 532 -5.75 -11.86 10.81
N HIS A 533 -6.15 -10.67 11.25
CA HIS A 533 -7.16 -10.48 12.27
C HIS A 533 -8.56 -10.89 11.80
N LEU A 534 -8.95 -10.58 10.56
CA LEU A 534 -10.18 -11.06 9.94
C LEU A 534 -10.22 -12.58 9.86
N SER A 535 -9.12 -13.21 9.43
CA SER A 535 -9.03 -14.67 9.35
C SER A 535 -9.12 -15.33 10.73
N SER A 536 -8.33 -14.85 11.71
CA SER A 536 -8.27 -15.45 13.05
C SER A 536 -9.46 -15.11 13.95
N GLU A 537 -9.93 -13.87 13.94
CA GLU A 537 -10.99 -13.40 14.84
C GLU A 537 -12.38 -13.38 14.21
N PHE A 538 -12.51 -13.35 12.88
CA PHE A 538 -13.82 -13.32 12.21
C PHE A 538 -14.05 -14.56 11.34
N GLY A 539 -13.06 -15.43 11.20
CA GLY A 539 -13.12 -16.57 10.28
C GLY A 539 -13.18 -16.15 8.81
N VAL A 540 -12.87 -14.90 8.47
CA VAL A 540 -12.98 -14.37 7.10
C VAL A 540 -11.63 -14.51 6.41
N GLN A 541 -11.55 -15.38 5.39
CA GLN A 541 -10.29 -15.69 4.72
C GLN A 541 -9.90 -14.68 3.65
N SER A 542 -10.90 -14.07 3.01
CA SER A 542 -10.71 -13.01 2.03
C SER A 542 -11.95 -12.15 1.91
N LEU A 543 -11.72 -10.89 1.52
CA LEU A 543 -12.76 -9.93 1.16
C LEU A 543 -12.66 -9.59 -0.33
N GLN A 544 -13.82 -9.43 -0.96
CA GLN A 544 -13.98 -8.98 -2.34
C GLN A 544 -14.20 -7.47 -2.38
N ALA A 545 -14.13 -6.89 -3.57
CA ALA A 545 -14.50 -5.49 -3.78
C ALA A 545 -15.96 -5.26 -3.33
N GLY A 546 -16.19 -4.19 -2.57
CA GLY A 546 -17.47 -3.85 -1.95
C GLY A 546 -17.69 -4.42 -0.55
N GLU A 547 -17.06 -5.55 -0.21
CA GLU A 547 -17.23 -6.19 1.11
C GLU A 547 -16.40 -5.52 2.20
N HIS A 548 -15.29 -4.90 1.83
CA HIS A 548 -14.40 -4.14 2.69
C HIS A 548 -15.13 -3.05 3.49
N GLN A 549 -16.13 -2.40 2.87
CA GLN A 549 -16.91 -1.35 3.52
C GLN A 549 -17.73 -1.86 4.71
N LEU A 550 -18.11 -3.16 4.74
CA LEU A 550 -18.85 -3.76 5.85
C LEU A 550 -18.09 -3.61 7.18
N PHE A 551 -16.77 -3.77 7.15
CA PHE A 551 -15.90 -3.68 8.33
C PHE A 551 -15.48 -2.24 8.68
N GLN A 552 -15.95 -1.24 7.91
CA GLN A 552 -15.58 0.16 8.07
C GLN A 552 -16.79 1.07 8.35
N GLN A 553 -18.01 0.51 8.44
CA GLN A 553 -19.25 1.27 8.61
C GLN A 553 -19.25 2.18 9.84
N ALA A 554 -18.65 1.74 10.96
CA ALA A 554 -18.55 2.55 12.18
C ALA A 554 -17.81 3.89 11.96
N GLY A 555 -17.00 3.99 10.90
CA GLY A 555 -16.23 5.16 10.52
C GLY A 555 -16.90 6.09 9.51
N GLN A 556 -18.10 5.76 9.02
CA GLN A 556 -18.70 6.43 7.86
C GLN A 556 -18.78 7.95 8.01
N GLN A 557 -19.15 8.45 9.20
CA GLN A 557 -19.22 9.90 9.45
C GLN A 557 -17.85 10.59 9.27
N PHE A 558 -16.75 9.94 9.65
CA PHE A 558 -15.41 10.46 9.36
C PHE A 558 -15.12 10.40 7.86
N HIS A 559 -15.37 9.26 7.21
CA HIS A 559 -15.13 9.09 5.77
C HIS A 559 -15.82 10.16 4.91
N ASP A 560 -17.05 10.53 5.27
CA ASP A 560 -17.88 11.45 4.48
C ASP A 560 -17.56 12.94 4.70
N HIS A 561 -17.09 13.31 5.90
CA HIS A 561 -16.98 14.73 6.30
C HIS A 561 -15.55 15.22 6.51
N MET A 562 -14.58 14.32 6.58
CA MET A 562 -13.17 14.69 6.71
C MET A 562 -12.60 15.23 5.40
N GLN A 563 -11.61 16.11 5.52
CA GLN A 563 -10.85 16.59 4.38
C GLN A 563 -9.59 15.73 4.21
N TRP A 564 -9.71 14.69 3.38
CA TRP A 564 -8.65 13.70 3.12
C TRP A 564 -7.46 14.21 2.31
N LEU A 565 -7.59 15.36 1.67
CA LEU A 565 -6.50 16.02 0.95
C LEU A 565 -6.51 17.51 1.30
N THR A 566 -5.43 17.98 1.92
CA THR A 566 -5.22 19.39 2.25
C THR A 566 -4.05 19.95 1.43
N THR A 567 -3.82 21.25 1.50
CA THR A 567 -2.62 21.85 0.90
C THR A 567 -1.33 21.35 1.54
N GLU A 568 -1.37 20.96 2.81
CA GLU A 568 -0.20 20.44 3.54
C GLU A 568 0.12 18.99 3.16
N SER A 569 -0.87 18.23 2.69
CA SER A 569 -0.67 16.87 2.17
C SER A 569 0.35 16.80 1.02
N GLU A 570 0.54 17.89 0.27
CA GLU A 570 1.55 17.98 -0.81
C GLU A 570 2.96 18.31 -0.29
N ASN A 571 3.10 18.77 0.95
CA ASN A 571 4.34 19.29 1.53
C ASN A 571 5.06 18.27 2.43
N GLN A 572 5.02 16.98 2.10
CA GLN A 572 5.63 15.91 2.92
C GLN A 572 7.17 15.82 2.84
N ASN A 573 7.88 16.89 2.45
CA ASN A 573 9.36 16.98 2.45
C ASN A 573 9.93 17.17 3.88
N TYR A 574 9.44 16.39 4.85
CA TYR A 574 9.91 16.41 6.24
C TYR A 574 11.13 15.51 6.47
#